data_AF-A0A2H9NA39-F1
#
_entry.id   AF-A0A2H9NA39-F1
#
_cell.length_a   1.000
_cell.length_b   1.000
_cell.length_c   1.000
_cell.angle_alpha   90.00
_cell.angle_beta   90.00
_cell.angle_gamma   90.00
#
_symmetry.space_group_name_H-M   'P 1'
#
loop_
_entity.id
_entity.type
_entity.pdbx_description
1 polymer ?
#
loop_
_entity_poly.entity_id
_entity_poly.type
_entity_poly.pdbx_seq_one_letter_code
_entity_poly.pdbx_strand_id
1 'polypeptide(L)'
;DAISLGNVIGFAMEASEKGLIEEKVHWGKFKESKALIEDIAYRRGLGNMLAEGVRFTSEKIGGDANRWAMHVKGLEISAYDCHAASAMALAFATSSIGAHHKDAWVISWEVKVGREGYSEAKVDKVIEFQRIRGGVFESLTVCRLPWIELGFELEWYTKFLHAATGLEMTWENLNRIADRILNLIRAFWIREYGKNWSKEMDVPPARWFEDPLTKGPLKGAKLDRTKYDVMLQRYYRKRGWDERGIPTKLTLNNLGLADVARQLKKRVKLFE
;
A
#
# COMPACT_ATOMS: atom_id res chain seq x y z
N ASP A 1 -12.29 3.21 -10.93
CA ASP A 1 -12.12 3.11 -9.46
C ASP A 1 -12.39 4.48 -8.85
N ALA A 2 -13.22 4.57 -7.81
CA ALA A 2 -13.58 5.83 -7.17
C ALA A 2 -12.43 6.43 -6.35
N ILE A 3 -11.55 5.59 -5.78
CA ILE A 3 -10.42 6.04 -4.97
C ILE A 3 -9.40 6.77 -5.87
N SER A 4 -8.92 6.10 -6.92
CA SER A 4 -8.01 6.72 -7.89
C SER A 4 -8.64 7.91 -8.59
N LEU A 5 -9.90 7.84 -9.00
CA LEU A 5 -10.59 8.96 -9.66
C LEU A 5 -10.63 10.21 -8.75
N GLY A 6 -10.97 10.06 -7.48
CA GLY A 6 -10.97 11.16 -6.52
C GLY A 6 -9.58 11.77 -6.32
N ASN A 7 -8.55 10.92 -6.20
CA ASN A 7 -7.16 11.37 -6.08
C ASN A 7 -6.69 12.13 -7.32
N VAL A 8 -6.98 11.65 -8.53
CA VAL A 8 -6.62 12.30 -9.79
C VAL A 8 -7.30 13.65 -9.95
N ILE A 9 -8.58 13.75 -9.61
CA ILE A 9 -9.32 15.02 -9.65
C ILE A 9 -8.74 16.01 -8.63
N GLY A 10 -8.47 15.56 -7.40
CA GLY A 10 -7.82 16.38 -6.38
C GLY A 10 -6.43 16.85 -6.80
N PHE A 11 -5.65 15.96 -7.43
CA PHE A 11 -4.35 16.29 -7.99
C PHE A 11 -4.46 17.36 -9.10
N ALA A 12 -5.46 17.24 -10.00
CA ALA A 12 -5.70 18.23 -11.05
C ALA A 12 -6.11 19.60 -10.48
N MET A 13 -6.95 19.63 -9.44
CA MET A 13 -7.30 20.87 -8.73
C MET A 13 -6.07 21.54 -8.13
N GLU A 14 -5.20 20.77 -7.48
CA GLU A 14 -3.97 21.29 -6.90
C GLU A 14 -2.96 21.75 -7.97
N ALA A 15 -2.80 20.99 -9.06
CA ALA A 15 -1.97 21.37 -10.19
C ALA A 15 -2.42 22.71 -10.79
N SER A 16 -3.74 22.90 -10.94
CA SER A 16 -4.34 24.14 -11.44
C SER A 16 -4.11 25.32 -10.49
N GLU A 17 -4.30 25.11 -9.18
CA GLU A 17 -4.04 26.13 -8.14
C GLU A 17 -2.58 26.58 -8.12
N LYS A 18 -1.64 25.65 -8.35
CA LYS A 18 -0.20 25.92 -8.45
C LYS A 18 0.23 26.48 -9.81
N GLY A 19 -0.69 26.59 -10.79
CA GLY A 19 -0.39 27.06 -12.14
C GLY A 19 0.49 26.12 -12.96
N LEU A 20 0.50 24.82 -12.63
CA LEU A 20 1.28 23.79 -13.34
C LEU A 20 0.56 23.23 -14.56
N ILE A 21 -0.72 23.53 -14.73
CA ILE A 21 -1.52 23.24 -15.92
C ILE A 21 -2.28 24.49 -16.36
N GLU A 22 -2.61 24.59 -17.64
CA GLU A 22 -3.33 25.74 -18.21
C GLU A 22 -4.81 25.72 -17.80
N GLU A 23 -5.41 24.53 -17.75
CA GLU A 23 -6.80 24.31 -17.41
C GLU A 23 -7.12 24.78 -15.99
N LYS A 24 -8.26 25.44 -15.83
CA LYS A 24 -8.77 25.91 -14.55
C LYS A 24 -9.69 24.85 -13.94
N VAL A 25 -9.19 24.15 -12.94
CA VAL A 25 -9.90 23.11 -12.21
C VAL A 25 -10.01 23.55 -10.76
N HIS A 26 -11.22 23.83 -10.28
CA HIS A 26 -11.41 24.47 -8.98
C HIS A 26 -11.91 23.50 -7.90
N TRP A 27 -11.38 23.65 -6.69
CA TRP A 27 -11.88 22.95 -5.51
C TRP A 27 -13.36 23.24 -5.24
N GLY A 28 -14.13 22.20 -4.89
CA GLY A 28 -15.53 22.32 -4.48
C GLY A 28 -16.53 22.61 -5.60
N LYS A 29 -16.12 22.64 -6.87
CA LYS A 29 -17.02 22.88 -8.01
C LYS A 29 -17.60 21.57 -8.57
N PHE A 30 -18.69 21.11 -7.97
CA PHE A 30 -19.34 19.84 -8.34
C PHE A 30 -19.59 19.65 -9.85
N LYS A 31 -20.15 20.64 -10.54
CA LYS A 31 -20.47 20.52 -11.98
C LYS A 31 -19.22 20.37 -12.83
N GLU A 32 -18.15 21.10 -12.50
CA GLU A 32 -16.86 21.00 -13.19
C GLU A 32 -16.21 19.63 -12.94
N SER A 33 -16.19 19.16 -11.68
CA SER A 33 -15.73 17.81 -11.36
C SER A 33 -16.51 16.73 -12.11
N LYS A 34 -17.83 16.86 -12.22
CA LYS A 34 -18.66 15.90 -12.96
C LYS A 34 -18.30 15.87 -14.44
N ALA A 35 -18.13 17.02 -15.08
CA ALA A 35 -17.72 17.08 -16.48
C ALA A 35 -16.32 16.47 -16.68
N LEU A 36 -15.38 16.76 -15.77
CA LEU A 36 -14.04 16.19 -15.80
C LEU A 36 -14.03 14.66 -15.65
N ILE A 37 -14.97 14.09 -14.86
CA ILE A 37 -15.13 12.63 -14.77
C ILE A 37 -15.49 12.03 -16.13
N GLU A 38 -16.40 12.65 -16.88
CA GLU A 38 -16.74 12.20 -18.23
C GLU A 38 -15.54 12.34 -19.18
N ASP A 39 -14.81 13.46 -19.12
CA ASP A 39 -13.63 13.66 -19.94
C ASP A 39 -12.51 12.66 -19.63
N ILE A 40 -12.34 12.25 -18.36
CA ILE A 40 -11.43 11.17 -17.98
C ILE A 40 -11.90 9.84 -18.58
N ALA A 41 -13.17 9.50 -18.40
CA ALA A 41 -13.74 8.24 -18.87
C ALA A 41 -13.66 8.10 -20.40
N TYR A 42 -13.86 9.19 -21.12
CA TYR A 42 -13.80 9.23 -22.59
C TYR A 42 -12.47 9.72 -23.14
N ARG A 43 -11.46 9.96 -22.29
CA ARG A 43 -10.11 10.43 -22.66
C ARG A 43 -10.13 11.69 -23.55
N ARG A 44 -10.86 12.72 -23.15
CA ARG A 44 -10.99 14.00 -23.87
C ARG A 44 -10.16 15.10 -23.19
N GLY A 45 -9.48 15.92 -23.98
CA GLY A 45 -8.69 17.06 -23.47
C GLY A 45 -7.78 16.67 -22.30
N LEU A 46 -7.84 17.44 -21.20
CA LEU A 46 -7.13 17.15 -19.94
C LEU A 46 -7.42 15.74 -19.41
N GLY A 47 -8.64 15.24 -19.60
CA GLY A 47 -9.08 13.92 -19.16
C GLY A 47 -8.24 12.77 -19.72
N ASN A 48 -7.66 12.91 -20.92
CA ASN A 48 -6.76 11.89 -21.47
C ASN A 48 -5.47 11.73 -20.65
N MET A 49 -4.91 12.83 -20.15
CA MET A 49 -3.73 12.78 -19.29
C MET A 49 -4.10 12.22 -17.91
N LEU A 50 -5.19 12.72 -17.33
CA LEU A 50 -5.66 12.32 -16.00
C LEU A 50 -6.08 10.83 -15.95
N ALA A 51 -6.53 10.26 -17.07
CA ALA A 51 -6.88 8.83 -17.17
C ALA A 51 -5.70 7.88 -16.91
N GLU A 52 -4.46 8.37 -16.92
CA GLU A 52 -3.26 7.58 -16.60
C GLU A 52 -2.97 7.50 -15.09
N GLY A 53 -3.74 8.16 -14.23
CA GLY A 53 -3.50 8.17 -12.78
C GLY A 53 -2.44 9.20 -12.34
N VAL A 54 -2.32 9.42 -11.03
CA VAL A 54 -1.52 10.54 -10.50
C VAL A 54 -0.02 10.34 -10.71
N ARG A 55 0.47 9.10 -10.75
CA ARG A 55 1.88 8.81 -11.00
C ARG A 55 2.31 9.36 -12.36
N PHE A 56 1.72 8.86 -13.44
CA PHE A 56 2.10 9.24 -14.80
C PHE A 56 1.70 10.69 -15.11
N THR A 57 0.57 11.17 -14.57
CA THR A 57 0.18 12.58 -14.69
C THR A 57 1.25 13.50 -14.07
N SER A 58 1.72 13.19 -12.85
CA SER A 58 2.74 14.01 -12.19
C SER A 58 4.09 13.98 -12.89
N GLU A 59 4.49 12.82 -13.41
CA GLU A 59 5.70 12.68 -14.22
C GLU A 59 5.62 13.53 -15.50
N LYS A 60 4.44 13.58 -16.15
CA LYS A 60 4.22 14.36 -17.37
C LYS A 60 4.18 15.88 -17.12
N ILE A 61 3.58 16.31 -16.01
CA ILE A 61 3.58 17.73 -15.61
C ILE A 61 5.00 18.19 -15.21
N GLY A 62 5.77 17.31 -14.55
CA GLY A 62 7.13 17.62 -14.12
C GLY A 62 7.21 18.57 -12.93
N GLY A 63 8.39 19.16 -12.72
CA GLY A 63 8.68 19.98 -11.54
C GLY A 63 8.56 19.17 -10.25
N ASP A 64 7.92 19.76 -9.23
CA ASP A 64 7.69 19.13 -7.92
C ASP A 64 6.38 18.32 -7.86
N ALA A 65 5.69 18.11 -8.98
CA ALA A 65 4.39 17.45 -9.02
C ALA A 65 4.40 16.03 -8.41
N ASN A 66 5.50 15.30 -8.59
CA ASN A 66 5.67 13.96 -8.04
C ASN A 66 5.75 13.93 -6.50
N ARG A 67 6.11 15.03 -5.84
CA ARG A 67 6.28 15.10 -4.37
C ARG A 67 4.94 15.05 -3.63
N TRP A 68 3.88 15.52 -4.28
CA TRP A 68 2.52 15.56 -3.73
C TRP A 68 1.52 14.69 -4.51
N ALA A 69 1.99 13.91 -5.49
CA ALA A 69 1.22 12.83 -6.09
C ALA A 69 1.00 11.70 -5.06
N MET A 70 -0.23 11.57 -4.55
CA MET A 70 -0.55 10.66 -3.44
C MET A 70 -0.71 9.20 -3.91
N HIS A 71 0.41 8.51 -4.14
CA HIS A 71 0.41 7.10 -4.54
C HIS A 71 1.56 6.29 -3.92
N VAL A 72 1.44 4.95 -3.92
CA VAL A 72 2.58 4.04 -3.72
C VAL A 72 2.55 2.98 -4.82
N LYS A 73 3.69 2.79 -5.50
CA LYS A 73 3.85 1.91 -6.69
C LYS A 73 2.93 2.26 -7.87
N GLY A 74 2.37 3.47 -7.89
CA GLY A 74 1.45 3.95 -8.92
C GLY A 74 -0.03 3.86 -8.55
N LEU A 75 -0.39 3.09 -7.51
CA LEU A 75 -1.77 3.05 -7.01
C LEU A 75 -1.99 4.18 -6.01
N GLU A 76 -3.08 4.93 -6.19
CA GLU A 76 -3.47 6.07 -5.37
C GLU A 76 -3.82 5.70 -3.92
N ILE A 77 -3.48 6.60 -2.99
CA ILE A 77 -3.76 6.44 -1.57
C ILE A 77 -5.27 6.45 -1.31
N SER A 78 -5.77 5.44 -0.60
CA SER A 78 -7.15 5.43 -0.09
C SER A 78 -7.34 6.35 1.13
N ALA A 79 -8.58 6.51 1.62
CA ALA A 79 -9.08 7.57 2.52
C ALA A 79 -8.46 7.75 3.93
N TYR A 80 -7.21 7.37 4.18
CA TYR A 80 -6.53 7.54 5.47
C TYR A 80 -5.27 8.41 5.33
N ASP A 81 -5.35 9.62 5.89
CA ASP A 81 -4.20 10.50 6.06
C ASP A 81 -3.24 9.92 7.11
N CYS A 82 -1.96 9.80 6.75
CA CYS A 82 -0.95 9.18 7.59
C CYS A 82 0.16 10.13 8.09
N HIS A 83 -0.01 11.46 8.05
CA HIS A 83 0.95 12.41 8.63
C HIS A 83 1.27 12.08 10.11
N ALA A 84 0.31 11.49 10.83
CA ALA A 84 0.45 11.05 12.22
C ALA A 84 0.04 9.58 12.42
N ALA A 85 0.33 8.71 11.45
CA ALA A 85 -0.01 7.28 11.54
C ALA A 85 1.03 6.42 10.82
N SER A 86 2.14 6.15 11.50
CA SER A 86 3.30 5.46 10.92
C SER A 86 3.03 3.99 10.56
N ALA A 87 2.18 3.28 11.31
CA ALA A 87 1.80 1.90 10.99
C ALA A 87 0.90 1.87 9.75
N MET A 88 -0.05 2.78 9.64
CA MET A 88 -0.90 2.89 8.46
C MET A 88 -0.08 3.33 7.22
N ALA A 89 0.89 4.23 7.38
CA ALA A 89 1.83 4.58 6.33
C ALA A 89 2.64 3.36 5.85
N LEU A 90 3.17 2.55 6.78
CA LEU A 90 3.86 1.30 6.45
C LEU A 90 2.92 0.31 5.75
N ALA A 91 1.65 0.22 6.16
CA ALA A 91 0.66 -0.63 5.50
C ALA A 91 0.42 -0.24 4.04
N PHE A 92 0.28 1.06 3.76
CA PHE A 92 0.18 1.56 2.38
C PHE A 92 1.44 1.26 1.57
N ALA A 93 2.60 1.53 2.16
CA ALA A 93 3.88 1.36 1.50
C ALA A 93 4.18 -0.11 1.14
N THR A 94 3.87 -1.03 2.04
CA THR A 94 4.19 -2.47 1.90
C THR A 94 3.03 -3.31 1.38
N SER A 95 1.89 -2.69 1.07
CA SER A 95 0.76 -3.34 0.41
C SER A 95 1.20 -4.03 -0.88
N SER A 96 0.68 -5.24 -1.10
CA SER A 96 1.13 -6.15 -2.16
C SER A 96 0.88 -5.63 -3.58
N ILE A 97 -0.04 -4.68 -3.73
CA ILE A 97 -0.52 -4.16 -5.01
C ILE A 97 -0.30 -2.64 -5.20
N GLY A 98 0.39 -1.97 -4.27
CA GLY A 98 0.44 -0.51 -4.19
C GLY A 98 -0.52 0.03 -3.11
N ALA A 99 -0.67 1.35 -2.99
CA ALA A 99 -1.30 1.98 -1.84
C ALA A 99 -2.78 1.58 -1.61
N HIS A 100 -3.03 0.59 -0.77
CA HIS A 100 -4.39 0.23 -0.36
C HIS A 100 -4.44 -0.18 1.12
N HIS A 101 -5.46 0.27 1.83
CA HIS A 101 -5.75 -0.17 3.21
C HIS A 101 -6.27 -1.62 3.31
N LYS A 102 -6.32 -2.35 2.18
CA LYS A 102 -6.93 -3.68 2.06
C LYS A 102 -6.17 -4.70 2.89
N ASP A 103 -4.88 -4.85 2.58
CA ASP A 103 -4.02 -5.85 3.22
C ASP A 103 -3.80 -5.52 4.70
N ALA A 104 -3.78 -4.25 5.08
CA ALA A 104 -3.67 -3.85 6.47
C ALA A 104 -4.39 -2.53 6.77
N TRP A 105 -5.57 -2.64 7.39
CA TRP A 105 -6.29 -1.50 7.96
C TRP A 105 -5.96 -1.34 9.45
N VAL A 106 -4.75 -0.87 9.75
CA VAL A 106 -4.24 -0.79 11.14
C VAL A 106 -4.55 0.53 11.83
N ILE A 107 -5.08 1.53 11.09
CA ILE A 107 -5.33 2.88 11.62
C ILE A 107 -6.22 2.87 12.86
N SER A 108 -7.31 2.09 12.88
CA SER A 108 -8.23 2.03 14.03
C SER A 108 -7.53 1.55 15.31
N TRP A 109 -6.64 0.57 15.17
CA TRP A 109 -5.81 0.09 16.28
C TRP A 109 -4.75 1.13 16.67
N GLU A 110 -4.06 1.71 15.69
CA GLU A 110 -3.00 2.70 15.89
C GLU A 110 -3.49 3.95 16.64
N VAL A 111 -4.72 4.41 16.36
CA VAL A 111 -5.34 5.51 17.09
C VAL A 111 -5.56 5.19 18.57
N LYS A 112 -5.84 3.92 18.91
CA LYS A 112 -6.07 3.49 20.30
C LYS A 112 -4.77 3.33 21.08
N VAL A 113 -3.70 2.86 20.44
CA VAL A 113 -2.42 2.54 21.11
C VAL A 113 -1.38 3.66 21.02
N GLY A 114 -1.63 4.69 20.21
CA GLY A 114 -0.74 5.84 20.05
C GLY A 114 -0.25 6.04 18.62
N ARG A 115 -0.45 7.26 18.12
CA ARG A 115 -0.20 7.68 16.73
C ARG A 115 1.29 7.89 16.40
N GLU A 116 2.07 8.44 17.32
CA GLU A 116 3.39 9.02 17.01
C GLU A 116 4.56 8.03 17.03
N GLY A 117 4.39 6.84 17.62
CA GLY A 117 5.47 5.86 17.77
C GLY A 117 5.84 5.12 16.47
N TYR A 118 7.04 4.56 16.41
CA TYR A 118 7.54 3.70 15.30
C TYR A 118 7.94 2.32 15.84
N SER A 119 7.14 1.80 16.76
CA SER A 119 7.46 0.65 17.60
C SER A 119 7.46 -0.67 16.81
N GLU A 120 8.07 -1.68 17.40
CA GLU A 120 8.04 -3.04 16.88
C GLU A 120 6.61 -3.60 16.82
N ALA A 121 5.79 -3.34 17.85
CA ALA A 121 4.39 -3.77 17.88
C ALA A 121 3.57 -3.24 16.68
N LYS A 122 3.88 -2.04 16.18
CA LYS A 122 3.23 -1.50 14.97
C LYS A 122 3.59 -2.31 13.72
N VAL A 123 4.85 -2.71 13.60
CA VAL A 123 5.32 -3.58 12.49
C VAL A 123 4.65 -4.95 12.58
N ASP A 124 4.61 -5.53 13.78
CA ASP A 124 3.95 -6.82 14.01
C ASP A 124 2.47 -6.78 13.64
N LYS A 125 1.77 -5.68 13.99
CA LYS A 125 0.36 -5.51 13.67
C LYS A 125 0.11 -5.42 12.17
N VAL A 126 0.99 -4.74 11.42
CA VAL A 126 0.90 -4.69 9.94
C VAL A 126 1.09 -6.08 9.34
N ILE A 127 2.07 -6.86 9.82
CA ILE A 127 2.31 -8.24 9.33
C ILE A 127 1.14 -9.17 9.65
N GLU A 128 0.62 -9.11 10.89
CA GLU A 128 -0.57 -9.84 11.32
C GLU A 128 -1.75 -9.55 10.39
N PHE A 129 -2.05 -8.27 10.16
CA PHE A 129 -3.17 -7.88 9.31
C PHE A 129 -2.95 -8.29 7.86
N GLN A 130 -1.74 -8.15 7.31
CA GLN A 130 -1.43 -8.60 5.95
C GLN A 130 -1.61 -10.12 5.79
N ARG A 131 -1.27 -10.92 6.80
CA ARG A 131 -1.51 -12.37 6.77
C ARG A 131 -3.01 -12.67 6.74
N ILE A 132 -3.77 -12.07 7.66
CA ILE A 132 -5.20 -12.36 7.81
C ILE A 132 -6.01 -11.75 6.66
N ARG A 133 -5.92 -10.43 6.46
CA ARG A 133 -6.70 -9.67 5.46
C ARG A 133 -6.18 -9.88 4.04
N GLY A 134 -4.88 -9.66 3.81
CA GLY A 134 -4.30 -9.73 2.47
C GLY A 134 -4.03 -11.15 1.98
N GLY A 135 -3.79 -12.09 2.90
CA GLY A 135 -3.55 -13.49 2.59
C GLY A 135 -4.79 -14.35 2.73
N VAL A 136 -5.21 -14.64 3.96
CA VAL A 136 -6.26 -15.63 4.24
C VAL A 136 -7.61 -15.22 3.64
N PHE A 137 -8.09 -14.01 3.91
CA PHE A 137 -9.39 -13.56 3.40
C PHE A 137 -9.43 -13.43 1.88
N GLU A 138 -8.30 -13.17 1.22
CA GLU A 138 -8.22 -13.11 -0.24
C GLU A 138 -8.12 -14.52 -0.86
N SER A 139 -7.48 -15.45 -0.16
CA SER A 139 -7.35 -16.85 -0.61
C SER A 139 -8.65 -17.63 -0.44
N LEU A 140 -9.36 -17.41 0.67
CA LEU A 140 -10.73 -17.93 0.86
C LEU A 140 -11.75 -17.13 0.05
N THR A 141 -11.41 -15.89 -0.30
CA THR A 141 -12.26 -14.93 -1.00
C THR A 141 -13.61 -14.70 -0.30
N VAL A 142 -13.59 -14.67 1.03
CA VAL A 142 -14.76 -14.37 1.87
C VAL A 142 -14.66 -12.97 2.45
N CYS A 143 -15.80 -12.37 2.78
CA CYS A 143 -15.81 -11.02 3.33
C CYS A 143 -15.09 -10.98 4.68
N ARG A 144 -14.13 -10.05 4.81
CA ARG A 144 -13.39 -9.77 6.06
C ARG A 144 -14.15 -8.90 7.07
N LEU A 145 -15.26 -8.28 6.65
CA LEU A 145 -16.00 -7.31 7.47
C LEU A 145 -16.74 -7.93 8.66
N PRO A 146 -17.31 -9.16 8.61
CA PRO A 146 -17.86 -9.78 9.80
C PRO A 146 -16.86 -9.87 10.96
N TRP A 147 -15.61 -10.24 10.67
CA TRP A 147 -14.54 -10.22 11.69
C TRP A 147 -14.22 -8.80 12.16
N ILE A 148 -14.02 -7.86 11.23
CA ILE A 148 -13.52 -6.52 11.55
C ILE A 148 -14.56 -5.65 12.25
N GLU A 149 -15.81 -5.69 11.79
CA GLU A 149 -16.87 -4.76 12.20
C GLU A 149 -17.77 -5.37 13.29
N LEU A 150 -17.99 -6.69 13.24
CA LEU A 150 -18.92 -7.38 14.15
C LEU A 150 -18.19 -8.25 15.18
N GLY A 151 -16.87 -8.40 15.07
CA GLY A 151 -16.08 -9.23 15.98
C GLY A 151 -16.29 -10.73 15.79
N PHE A 152 -16.77 -11.17 14.62
CA PHE A 152 -16.94 -12.60 14.33
C PHE A 152 -15.61 -13.35 14.47
N GLU A 153 -15.63 -14.48 15.17
CA GLU A 153 -14.42 -15.15 15.62
C GLU A 153 -13.68 -15.84 14.47
N LEU A 154 -12.35 -15.68 14.45
CA LEU A 154 -11.51 -16.16 13.37
C LEU A 154 -11.48 -17.70 13.28
N GLU A 155 -11.69 -18.39 14.40
CA GLU A 155 -11.70 -19.84 14.52
C GLU A 155 -12.82 -20.51 13.71
N TRP A 156 -13.87 -19.78 13.34
CA TRP A 156 -14.92 -20.30 12.47
C TRP A 156 -14.48 -20.49 11.03
N TYR A 157 -13.56 -19.67 10.52
CA TYR A 157 -13.15 -19.74 9.11
C TYR A 157 -12.42 -21.04 8.78
N THR A 158 -11.61 -21.58 9.70
CA THR A 158 -10.96 -22.89 9.52
C THR A 158 -11.96 -24.04 9.55
N LYS A 159 -12.98 -23.96 10.42
CA LYS A 159 -14.08 -24.94 10.50
C LYS A 159 -14.90 -24.96 9.21
N PHE A 160 -15.24 -23.79 8.68
CA PHE A 160 -15.96 -23.69 7.40
C PHE A 160 -15.13 -24.21 6.23
N LEU A 161 -13.83 -23.90 6.19
CA LEU A 161 -12.92 -24.43 5.18
C LEU A 161 -12.89 -25.97 5.23
N HIS A 162 -12.76 -26.55 6.42
CA HIS A 162 -12.77 -28.00 6.61
C HIS A 162 -14.11 -28.62 6.19
N ALA A 163 -15.23 -28.06 6.62
CA ALA A 163 -16.55 -28.56 6.24
C ALA A 163 -16.80 -28.53 4.72
N ALA A 164 -16.28 -27.51 4.02
CA ALA A 164 -16.45 -27.35 2.59
C ALA A 164 -15.50 -28.22 1.74
N THR A 165 -14.28 -28.51 2.24
CA THR A 165 -13.21 -29.10 1.42
C THR A 165 -12.67 -30.43 1.94
N GLY A 166 -12.96 -30.78 3.18
CA GLY A 166 -12.32 -31.87 3.92
C GLY A 166 -10.88 -31.57 4.38
N LEU A 167 -10.31 -30.42 4.03
CA LEU A 167 -8.94 -30.07 4.41
C LEU A 167 -8.87 -29.56 5.85
N GLU A 168 -8.04 -30.20 6.66
CA GLU A 168 -7.68 -29.67 7.98
C GLU A 168 -6.58 -28.61 7.83
N MET A 169 -6.90 -27.37 8.24
CA MET A 169 -5.95 -26.26 8.20
C MET A 169 -5.92 -25.54 9.55
N THR A 170 -4.73 -25.43 10.14
CA THR A 170 -4.51 -24.56 11.31
C THR A 170 -4.27 -23.12 10.88
N TRP A 171 -4.43 -22.17 11.81
CA TRP A 171 -4.05 -20.78 11.58
C TRP A 171 -2.57 -20.60 11.25
N GLU A 172 -1.69 -21.47 11.77
CA GLU A 172 -0.28 -21.50 11.39
C GLU A 172 -0.10 -21.90 9.91
N ASN A 173 -0.84 -22.93 9.45
CA ASN A 173 -0.80 -23.32 8.04
C ASN A 173 -1.30 -22.19 7.13
N LEU A 174 -2.40 -21.54 7.51
CA LEU A 174 -2.99 -20.41 6.77
C LEU A 174 -2.04 -19.21 6.74
N ASN A 175 -1.39 -18.86 7.86
CA ASN A 175 -0.39 -17.80 7.91
C ASN A 175 0.82 -18.09 7.02
N ARG A 176 1.27 -19.36 6.98
CA ARG A 176 2.35 -19.79 6.08
C ARG A 176 1.96 -19.70 4.61
N ILE A 177 0.71 -20.01 4.27
CA ILE A 177 0.17 -19.80 2.92
C ILE A 177 0.11 -18.31 2.58
N ALA A 178 -0.38 -17.48 3.49
CA ALA A 178 -0.42 -16.03 3.31
C ALA A 178 0.97 -15.44 3.05
N ASP A 179 1.97 -15.84 3.83
CA ASP A 179 3.36 -15.40 3.61
C ASP A 179 3.93 -15.90 2.29
N ARG A 180 3.62 -17.14 1.88
CA ARG A 180 3.99 -17.67 0.56
C ARG A 180 3.41 -16.81 -0.57
N ILE A 181 2.12 -16.49 -0.51
CA ILE A 181 1.43 -15.69 -1.53
C ILE A 181 2.04 -14.29 -1.59
N LEU A 182 2.24 -13.63 -0.44
CA LEU A 182 2.85 -12.30 -0.41
C LEU A 182 4.26 -12.31 -1.02
N ASN A 183 5.08 -13.30 -0.68
CA ASN A 183 6.44 -13.43 -1.23
C ASN A 183 6.44 -13.75 -2.73
N LEU A 184 5.45 -14.51 -3.22
CA LEU A 184 5.28 -14.76 -4.65
C LEU A 184 4.90 -13.48 -5.41
N ILE A 185 3.95 -12.69 -4.88
CA ILE A 185 3.58 -11.38 -5.45
C ILE A 185 4.78 -10.44 -5.43
N ARG A 186 5.52 -10.39 -4.31
CA ARG A 186 6.75 -9.61 -4.18
C ARG A 186 7.80 -10.01 -5.22
N ALA A 187 8.00 -11.31 -5.41
CA ALA A 187 8.90 -11.84 -6.42
C ALA A 187 8.48 -11.45 -7.84
N PHE A 188 7.17 -11.43 -8.14
CA PHE A 188 6.67 -10.93 -9.42
C PHE A 188 7.08 -9.47 -9.63
N TRP A 189 6.82 -8.59 -8.67
CA TRP A 189 7.24 -7.20 -8.75
C TRP A 189 8.76 -7.04 -8.97
N ILE A 190 9.58 -7.76 -8.20
CA ILE A 190 11.04 -7.70 -8.32
C ILE A 190 11.51 -8.23 -9.68
N ARG A 191 10.85 -9.26 -10.23
CA ARG A 191 11.17 -9.79 -11.55
C ARG A 191 10.93 -8.76 -12.65
N GLU A 192 9.80 -8.05 -12.59
CA GLU A 192 9.42 -7.04 -13.59
C GLU A 192 10.27 -5.77 -13.49
N TYR A 193 10.59 -5.33 -12.27
CA TYR A 193 11.42 -4.13 -12.07
C TYR A 193 12.91 -4.42 -12.18
N GLY A 194 13.34 -5.66 -11.91
CA GLY A 194 14.73 -6.09 -11.97
C GLY A 194 15.66 -5.16 -11.19
N LYS A 195 16.68 -4.61 -11.86
CA LYS A 195 17.65 -3.67 -11.28
C LYS A 195 17.04 -2.35 -10.78
N ASN A 196 15.82 -2.01 -11.21
CA ASN A 196 15.12 -0.81 -10.78
C ASN A 196 14.32 -1.03 -9.48
N TRP A 197 14.31 -2.26 -8.95
CA TRP A 197 13.71 -2.55 -7.65
C TRP A 197 14.59 -2.03 -6.52
N SER A 198 14.00 -1.32 -5.55
CA SER A 198 14.69 -0.84 -4.36
C SER A 198 13.72 -0.63 -3.20
N LYS A 199 14.25 -0.23 -2.03
CA LYS A 199 13.43 0.13 -0.87
C LYS A 199 12.46 1.29 -1.16
N GLU A 200 12.76 2.15 -2.14
CA GLU A 200 11.91 3.29 -2.50
C GLU A 200 10.54 2.85 -3.06
N MET A 201 10.41 1.58 -3.46
CA MET A 201 9.11 0.99 -3.82
C MET A 201 8.14 0.91 -2.61
N ASP A 202 8.66 0.93 -1.38
CA ASP A 202 7.91 0.88 -0.13
C ASP A 202 8.08 2.17 0.69
N VAL A 203 8.14 3.32 0.01
CA VAL A 203 8.15 4.64 0.66
C VAL A 203 6.80 5.34 0.40
N PRO A 204 6.14 5.87 1.45
CA PRO A 204 4.92 6.66 1.30
C PRO A 204 5.16 7.98 0.57
N PRO A 205 4.10 8.68 0.10
CA PRO A 205 4.24 9.97 -0.58
C PRO A 205 5.06 10.99 0.24
N ALA A 206 5.91 11.76 -0.45
CA ALA A 206 6.82 12.72 0.18
C ALA A 206 6.08 13.77 1.03
N ARG A 207 4.89 14.19 0.58
CA ARG A 207 3.95 15.05 1.32
C ARG A 207 3.84 14.68 2.81
N TRP A 208 3.69 13.39 3.15
CA TRP A 208 3.54 12.98 4.55
C TRP A 208 4.77 13.22 5.43
N PHE A 209 5.96 13.40 4.84
CA PHE A 209 7.21 13.69 5.56
C PHE A 209 7.57 15.18 5.56
N GLU A 210 7.00 15.94 4.63
CA GLU A 210 7.48 17.28 4.27
C GLU A 210 6.49 18.36 4.63
N ASP A 211 5.20 18.13 4.35
CA ASP A 211 4.13 19.09 4.54
C ASP A 211 3.40 18.77 5.86
N PRO A 212 3.66 19.48 6.97
CA PRO A 212 2.93 19.22 8.21
C PRO A 212 1.45 19.59 8.08
N LEU A 213 0.59 18.87 8.81
CA LEU A 213 -0.83 19.22 8.92
C LEU A 213 -1.00 20.68 9.35
N THR A 214 -1.79 21.45 8.62
CA THR A 214 -1.92 22.91 8.83
C THR A 214 -3.01 23.29 9.84
N LYS A 215 -3.96 22.38 10.09
CA LYS A 215 -5.17 22.61 10.91
C LYS A 215 -5.54 21.37 11.72
N GLY A 216 -6.46 21.54 12.68
CA GLY A 216 -7.03 20.45 13.48
C GLY A 216 -6.16 20.04 14.68
N PRO A 217 -6.58 19.00 15.41
CA PRO A 217 -5.93 18.58 16.67
C PRO A 217 -4.51 18.03 16.49
N LEU A 218 -4.14 17.65 15.26
CA LEU A 218 -2.82 17.12 14.91
C LEU A 218 -2.00 18.13 14.10
N LYS A 219 -2.33 19.43 14.20
CA LYS A 219 -1.58 20.50 13.51
C LYS A 219 -0.08 20.39 13.84
N GLY A 220 0.75 20.50 12.80
CA GLY A 220 2.20 20.36 12.89
C GLY A 220 2.70 18.92 12.72
N ALA A 221 1.82 17.92 12.78
CA ALA A 221 2.24 16.53 12.64
C ALA A 221 2.66 16.21 11.19
N LYS A 222 3.73 15.41 11.10
CA LYS A 222 4.25 14.79 9.89
C LYS A 222 5.04 13.54 10.26
N LEU A 223 5.24 12.64 9.31
CA LEU A 223 6.11 11.50 9.47
C LEU A 223 7.58 11.93 9.55
N ASP A 224 8.37 11.12 10.24
CA ASP A 224 9.81 11.28 10.35
C ASP A 224 10.48 10.25 9.44
N ARG A 225 11.21 10.73 8.42
CA ARG A 225 11.80 9.86 7.39
C ARG A 225 12.82 8.90 7.98
N THR A 226 13.67 9.35 8.91
CA THR A 226 14.70 8.52 9.54
C THR A 226 14.07 7.42 10.38
N LYS A 227 13.05 7.75 11.19
CA LYS A 227 12.34 6.75 12.01
C LYS A 227 11.54 5.78 11.14
N TYR A 228 10.93 6.27 10.05
CA TYR A 228 10.22 5.41 9.09
C TYR A 228 11.17 4.41 8.43
N ASP A 229 12.34 4.85 7.96
CA ASP A 229 13.33 3.96 7.35
C ASP A 229 13.76 2.84 8.32
N VAL A 230 13.97 3.14 9.61
CA VAL A 230 14.25 2.13 10.65
C VAL A 230 13.09 1.15 10.82
N MET A 231 11.84 1.66 10.81
CA MET A 231 10.63 0.85 10.91
C MET A 231 10.47 -0.08 9.69
N LEU A 232 10.73 0.42 8.48
CA LEU A 232 10.68 -0.35 7.24
C LEU A 232 11.75 -1.46 7.23
N GLN A 233 12.97 -1.16 7.67
CA GLN A 233 14.01 -2.18 7.80
C GLN A 233 13.66 -3.25 8.83
N ARG A 234 12.97 -2.88 9.93
CA ARG A 234 12.44 -3.85 10.89
C ARG A 234 11.38 -4.76 10.24
N TYR A 235 10.49 -4.18 9.43
CA TYR A 235 9.50 -4.93 8.66
C TYR A 235 10.18 -5.94 7.71
N TYR A 236 11.20 -5.52 6.95
CA TYR A 236 11.96 -6.41 6.07
C TYR A 236 12.60 -7.57 6.82
N ARG A 237 13.30 -7.30 7.93
CA ARG A 237 13.91 -8.36 8.74
C ARG A 237 12.89 -9.38 9.24
N LYS A 238 11.73 -8.92 9.74
CA LYS A 238 10.64 -9.81 10.19
C LYS A 238 10.00 -10.61 9.06
N ARG A 239 10.01 -10.08 7.83
CA ARG A 239 9.58 -10.78 6.62
C ARG A 239 10.64 -11.73 6.04
N GLY A 240 11.86 -11.71 6.56
CA GLY A 240 12.99 -12.45 5.98
C GLY A 240 13.45 -11.87 4.64
N TRP A 241 13.40 -10.55 4.52
CA TRP A 241 13.82 -9.79 3.34
C TRP A 241 15.11 -9.01 3.62
N ASP A 242 15.86 -8.73 2.56
CA ASP A 242 17.06 -7.88 2.64
C ASP A 242 16.71 -6.39 2.76
N GLU A 243 17.73 -5.53 2.82
CA GLU A 243 17.58 -4.08 2.98
C GLU A 243 16.85 -3.37 1.81
N ARG A 244 16.76 -4.05 0.66
CA ARG A 244 16.04 -3.59 -0.54
C ARG A 244 14.60 -4.08 -0.56
N GLY A 245 14.20 -4.87 0.44
CA GLY A 245 12.90 -5.51 0.52
C GLY A 245 12.75 -6.68 -0.46
N ILE A 246 13.85 -7.35 -0.81
CA ILE A 246 13.87 -8.57 -1.63
C ILE A 246 13.89 -9.78 -0.69
N PRO A 247 12.97 -10.77 -0.83
CA PRO A 247 13.02 -11.99 -0.04
C PRO A 247 14.36 -12.72 -0.17
N THR A 248 14.93 -13.17 0.94
CA THR A 248 16.16 -13.99 0.90
C THR A 248 15.87 -15.36 0.30
N LYS A 249 16.93 -16.02 -0.17
CA LYS A 249 16.84 -17.38 -0.71
C LYS A 249 16.35 -18.36 0.35
N LEU A 250 16.81 -18.25 1.60
CA LEU A 250 16.30 -19.03 2.71
C LEU A 250 14.79 -18.84 2.91
N THR A 251 14.30 -17.59 2.91
CA THR A 251 12.87 -17.29 3.05
C THR A 251 12.04 -17.91 1.93
N LEU A 252 12.47 -17.76 0.67
CA LEU A 252 11.77 -18.35 -0.47
C LEU A 252 11.75 -19.88 -0.39
N ASN A 253 12.88 -20.51 -0.08
CA ASN A 253 12.95 -21.97 0.09
C ASN A 253 12.06 -22.45 1.22
N ASN A 254 12.11 -21.78 2.37
CA ASN A 254 11.29 -22.11 3.54
C ASN A 254 9.80 -21.97 3.24
N LEU A 255 9.39 -21.13 2.29
CA LEU A 255 8.01 -20.98 1.84
C LEU A 255 7.65 -21.92 0.68
N GLY A 256 8.56 -22.77 0.21
CA GLY A 256 8.32 -23.67 -0.92
C GLY A 256 8.35 -22.99 -2.29
N LEU A 257 9.10 -21.88 -2.40
CA LEU A 257 9.26 -21.06 -3.61
C LEU A 257 10.69 -21.15 -4.17
N ALA A 258 11.30 -22.34 -4.12
CA ALA A 258 12.68 -22.56 -4.56
C ALA A 258 12.88 -22.34 -6.07
N ASP A 259 11.87 -22.68 -6.86
CA ASP A 259 11.80 -22.39 -8.30
C ASP A 259 11.75 -20.87 -8.57
N VAL A 260 10.97 -20.12 -7.78
CA VAL A 260 10.93 -18.65 -7.84
C VAL A 260 12.29 -18.06 -7.51
N ALA A 261 12.97 -18.56 -6.47
CA ALA A 261 14.33 -18.12 -6.13
C ALA A 261 15.32 -18.33 -7.29
N ARG A 262 15.25 -19.46 -8.00
CA ARG A 262 16.07 -19.72 -9.20
C ARG A 262 15.78 -18.73 -10.32
N GLN A 263 14.53 -18.33 -10.53
CA GLN A 263 14.17 -17.34 -11.56
C GLN A 263 14.59 -15.93 -11.16
N LEU A 264 14.36 -15.53 -9.90
CA LEU A 264 14.74 -14.21 -9.40
C LEU A 264 16.24 -13.96 -9.44
N LYS A 265 17.07 -14.98 -9.17
CA LYS A 265 18.54 -14.88 -9.25
C LYS A 265 19.05 -14.44 -10.64
N LYS A 266 18.27 -14.66 -11.70
CA LYS A 266 18.59 -14.20 -13.07
C LYS A 266 18.35 -12.70 -13.27
N ARG A 267 17.58 -12.05 -12.40
CA ARG A 267 17.16 -10.64 -12.51
C ARG A 267 17.82 -9.75 -11.46
N VAL A 268 18.06 -10.27 -10.26
CA VAL A 268 18.63 -9.54 -9.13
C VAL A 268 19.57 -10.44 -8.31
N LYS A 269 20.51 -9.83 -7.58
CA LYS A 269 21.32 -10.56 -6.58
C LYS A 269 20.41 -10.98 -5.42
N LEU A 270 20.35 -12.27 -5.12
CA LEU A 270 19.70 -12.81 -3.92
C LEU A 270 20.75 -13.09 -2.86
N PHE A 271 20.47 -12.67 -1.63
CA PHE A 271 21.23 -13.07 -0.45
C PHE A 271 20.71 -14.40 0.10
N GLU A 272 21.58 -15.10 0.83
CA GLU A 272 21.24 -16.36 1.49
C GLU A 272 20.15 -16.16 2.55
#